data_AF-A0A7W1LHN4-F1
#
_entry.id   AF-A0A7W1LHN4-F1
#
_cell.length_a   1.000
_cell.length_b   1.000
_cell.length_c   1.000
_cell.angle_alpha   90.00
_cell.angle_beta   90.00
_cell.angle_gamma   90.00
#
_symmetry.space_group_name_H-M   'P 1'
#
loop_
_entity.id
_entity.type
_entity.pdbx_description
1 polymer ?
#
loop_
_entity_poly.entity_id
_entity_poly.type
_entity_poly.pdbx_seq_one_letter_code
_entity_poly.pdbx_strand_id
1 'polypeptide(L)'
;EYTPFVRIENAGGHVYNAPVVAFDKTAAQIRACNGKPNYDLVHDRVAKICPEGNGGGTVTIKLTPIFSFAKPSLYMSMEASDPMVAALDQATLATAIGDLPVGRDDSVFSAIERLFVMANGPTGKLNPQRQGLNSALMDNLPPLNLVGGLPTVALDYSPAWDLNLGFWTAEAIRKGYRSRVIDEFQLLSLVVGGHVTGPGGKPFGSTGIVVNCPIVARLL
;
A
#
# COMPACT_ATOMS: atom_id res chain seq x y z
N GLU A 1 9.10 -11.19 17.21
CA GLU A 1 8.20 -10.82 16.11
C GLU A 1 8.78 -9.57 15.44
N TYR A 2 8.65 -9.44 14.12
CA TYR A 2 9.15 -8.27 13.39
C TYR A 2 8.17 -7.09 13.53
N THR A 3 8.70 -5.87 13.60
CA THR A 3 7.92 -4.62 13.52
C THR A 3 8.75 -3.54 12.82
N PRO A 4 8.15 -2.67 12.00
CA PRO A 4 8.84 -1.50 11.45
C PRO A 4 9.00 -0.40 12.50
N PHE A 5 8.34 -0.50 13.66
CA PHE A 5 8.40 0.54 14.69
C PHE A 5 9.56 0.31 15.66
N VAL A 6 10.54 1.20 15.62
CA VAL A 6 11.77 1.13 16.43
C VAL A 6 11.78 2.27 17.43
N ARG A 7 11.92 1.94 18.72
CA ARG A 7 12.14 2.92 19.77
C ARG A 7 13.64 3.15 19.95
N ILE A 8 14.07 4.40 19.91
CA ILE A 8 15.47 4.77 20.16
C ILE A 8 15.58 5.34 21.58
N GLU A 9 16.19 4.58 22.48
CA GLU A 9 16.28 4.94 23.92
C GLU A 9 17.01 6.26 24.15
N ASN A 10 18.11 6.49 23.43
CA ASN A 10 18.94 7.69 23.57
C ASN A 10 18.42 8.90 22.78
N ALA A 11 17.28 8.79 22.11
CA ALA A 11 16.64 9.88 21.37
C ALA A 11 15.30 10.25 22.04
N GLY A 12 15.30 10.45 23.35
CA GLY A 12 14.10 10.86 24.10
C GLY A 12 12.97 9.83 24.12
N GLY A 13 13.24 8.58 23.73
CA GLY A 13 12.23 7.53 23.68
C GLY A 13 11.27 7.63 22.50
N HIS A 14 11.59 8.42 21.46
CA HIS A 14 10.79 8.50 20.24
C HIS A 14 10.68 7.14 19.52
N VAL A 15 9.53 6.91 18.90
CA VAL A 15 9.26 5.75 18.05
C VAL A 15 9.34 6.19 16.60
N TYR A 16 10.19 5.52 15.84
CA TYR A 16 10.39 5.75 14.42
C TYR A 16 9.74 4.64 13.62
N ASN A 17 9.13 5.00 12.49
CA ASN A 17 8.78 4.06 11.45
C ASN A 17 10.01 3.81 10.57
N ALA A 18 10.63 2.65 10.73
CA ALA A 18 11.90 2.24 10.14
C ALA A 18 11.73 0.88 9.45
N PRO A 19 11.09 0.83 8.28
CA PRO A 19 10.86 -0.42 7.56
C PRO A 19 12.19 -1.01 7.09
N VAL A 20 12.29 -2.35 7.11
CA VAL A 20 13.57 -3.07 6.99
C VAL A 20 13.56 -3.97 5.76
N VAL A 21 14.57 -3.82 4.88
CA VAL A 21 14.69 -4.65 3.67
C VAL A 21 15.41 -5.98 3.90
N ALA A 22 16.21 -6.08 4.97
CA ALA A 22 16.91 -7.28 5.41
C ALA A 22 17.26 -7.13 6.89
N PHE A 23 16.94 -8.13 7.71
CA PHE A 23 17.14 -8.09 9.16
C PHE A 23 18.02 -9.26 9.62
N ASP A 24 18.98 -8.97 10.50
CA ASP A 24 19.89 -9.96 11.09
C ASP A 24 20.60 -10.84 10.03
N LYS A 25 21.18 -10.18 9.02
CA LYS A 25 21.97 -10.79 7.96
C LYS A 25 23.27 -10.04 7.73
N THR A 26 24.31 -10.76 7.30
CA THR A 26 25.57 -10.16 6.86
C THR A 26 25.45 -9.65 5.42
N ALA A 27 26.32 -8.70 5.06
CA ALA A 27 26.44 -8.18 3.70
C ALA A 27 26.60 -9.29 2.65
N ALA A 28 27.43 -10.30 2.94
CA ALA A 28 27.68 -11.42 2.04
C ALA A 28 26.43 -12.30 1.82
N GLN A 29 25.60 -12.50 2.84
CA GLN A 29 24.38 -13.32 2.76
C GLN A 29 23.33 -12.70 1.84
N ILE A 30 23.19 -11.37 1.87
CA ILE A 30 22.14 -10.67 1.12
C ILE A 30 22.61 -10.15 -0.23
N ARG A 31 23.91 -10.20 -0.53
CA ARG A 31 24.49 -9.62 -1.74
C ARG A 31 23.89 -10.24 -3.01
N ALA A 32 23.22 -9.40 -3.79
CA ALA A 32 22.62 -9.76 -5.07
C ALA A 32 22.89 -8.67 -6.12
N CYS A 33 24.16 -8.34 -6.34
CA CYS A 33 24.53 -7.24 -7.24
C CYS A 33 24.26 -7.51 -8.72
N ASN A 34 24.52 -8.74 -9.16
CA ASN A 34 24.38 -9.14 -10.57
C ASN A 34 23.47 -10.37 -10.69
N GLY A 35 22.65 -10.63 -9.68
CA GLY A 35 21.84 -11.84 -9.58
C GLY A 35 20.49 -11.56 -8.93
N LYS A 36 19.64 -12.59 -8.89
CA LYS A 36 18.33 -12.53 -8.24
C LYS A 36 18.51 -12.51 -6.72
N PRO A 37 17.87 -11.58 -5.99
CA PRO A 37 17.87 -11.61 -4.53
C PRO A 37 17.26 -12.90 -3.97
N ASN A 38 17.79 -13.36 -2.83
CA ASN A 38 17.18 -14.44 -2.08
C ASN A 38 16.10 -13.87 -1.15
N TYR A 39 14.84 -14.07 -1.53
CA TYR A 39 13.67 -13.54 -0.82
C TYR A 39 13.41 -14.17 0.54
N ASP A 40 14.09 -15.28 0.88
CA ASP A 40 14.09 -15.80 2.26
C ASP A 40 14.92 -14.91 3.21
N LEU A 41 15.76 -14.02 2.65
CA LEU A 41 16.70 -13.19 3.40
C LEU A 41 16.42 -11.68 3.27
N VAL A 42 15.66 -11.29 2.25
CA VAL A 42 15.39 -9.88 1.92
C VAL A 42 13.95 -9.70 1.49
N HIS A 43 13.44 -8.48 1.64
CA HIS A 43 12.09 -8.09 1.27
C HIS A 43 11.76 -8.40 -0.21
N ASP A 44 10.56 -8.92 -0.50
CA ASP A 44 10.15 -9.37 -1.85
C ASP A 44 10.21 -8.28 -2.94
N ARG A 45 10.02 -7.03 -2.52
CA ARG A 45 10.16 -5.85 -3.40
C ARG A 45 11.60 -5.52 -3.78
N VAL A 46 12.62 -6.15 -3.19
CA VAL A 46 14.02 -5.93 -3.58
C VAL A 46 14.26 -6.52 -4.96
N ALA A 47 14.69 -5.67 -5.90
CA ALA A 47 15.13 -6.09 -7.23
C ALA A 47 16.63 -6.37 -7.27
N LYS A 48 17.41 -5.60 -6.51
CA LYS A 48 18.88 -5.68 -6.42
C LYS A 48 19.35 -5.13 -5.09
N ILE A 49 20.38 -5.73 -4.50
CA ILE A 49 20.98 -5.25 -3.26
C ILE A 49 22.50 -5.49 -3.29
N CYS A 50 23.26 -4.42 -3.05
CA CYS A 50 24.71 -4.34 -3.14
C CYS A 50 25.28 -3.65 -1.91
N PRO A 51 25.53 -4.36 -0.81
CA PRO A 51 25.98 -3.73 0.44
C PRO A 51 27.35 -3.04 0.35
N GLU A 52 28.19 -3.39 -0.63
CA GLU A 52 29.57 -2.89 -0.78
C GLU A 52 29.76 -1.88 -1.94
N GLY A 53 28.68 -1.28 -2.44
CA GLY A 53 28.75 -0.27 -3.50
C GLY A 53 29.46 1.03 -3.06
N ASN A 54 29.96 1.80 -4.05
CA ASN A 54 30.62 3.09 -3.85
C ASN A 54 29.74 4.03 -2.99
N GLY A 55 30.17 4.29 -1.74
CA GLY A 55 29.50 5.22 -0.82
C GLY A 55 28.63 4.59 0.29
N GLY A 56 28.67 3.27 0.50
CA GLY A 56 27.95 2.60 1.60
C GLY A 56 26.89 1.58 1.16
N GLY A 57 26.96 1.11 -0.08
CA GLY A 57 26.02 0.15 -0.64
C GLY A 57 24.78 0.75 -1.28
N THR A 58 24.06 -0.06 -2.07
CA THR A 58 22.82 0.34 -2.75
C THR A 58 21.76 -0.75 -2.69
N VAL A 59 20.49 -0.33 -2.71
CA VAL A 59 19.33 -1.21 -2.88
C VAL A 59 18.42 -0.63 -3.95
N THR A 60 17.88 -1.50 -4.79
CA THR A 60 16.86 -1.16 -5.78
C THR A 60 15.56 -1.84 -5.38
N ILE A 61 14.51 -1.04 -5.16
CA ILE A 61 13.22 -1.51 -4.68
C ILE A 61 12.16 -1.25 -5.75
N LYS A 62 11.30 -2.23 -5.99
CA LYS A 62 10.16 -2.13 -6.91
C LYS A 62 9.06 -1.28 -6.28
N LEU A 63 8.71 -0.20 -6.96
CA LEU A 63 7.62 0.68 -6.55
C LEU A 63 6.29 0.25 -7.17
N THR A 64 5.20 0.55 -6.48
CA THR A 64 3.83 0.27 -6.92
C THR A 64 3.15 1.57 -7.36
N PRO A 65 2.46 1.59 -8.51
CA PRO A 65 1.65 2.73 -8.90
C PRO A 65 0.38 2.85 -8.04
N ILE A 66 0.06 4.09 -7.68
CA ILE A 66 -1.13 4.49 -6.92
C ILE A 66 -1.66 5.82 -7.47
N PHE A 67 -2.91 6.16 -7.17
CA PHE A 67 -3.46 7.48 -7.42
C PHE A 67 -3.68 8.26 -6.13
N SER A 68 -3.54 9.57 -6.19
CA SER A 68 -3.99 10.49 -5.15
C SER A 68 -4.45 11.77 -5.81
N PHE A 69 -5.65 12.25 -5.43
CA PHE A 69 -6.32 13.40 -6.06
C PHE A 69 -6.30 13.34 -7.59
N ALA A 70 -6.66 12.19 -8.16
CA ALA A 70 -6.61 11.88 -9.60
C ALA A 70 -5.22 11.94 -10.27
N LYS A 71 -4.13 12.05 -9.50
CA LYS A 71 -2.76 12.12 -10.02
C LYS A 71 -1.98 10.83 -9.76
N PRO A 72 -1.24 10.32 -10.76
CA PRO A 72 -0.41 9.13 -10.58
C PRO A 72 0.76 9.40 -9.63
N SER A 73 1.04 8.45 -8.75
CA SER A 73 2.15 8.44 -7.80
C SER A 73 2.74 7.05 -7.68
N LEU A 74 3.89 6.94 -7.02
CA LEU A 74 4.61 5.70 -6.75
C LEU A 74 4.84 5.57 -5.25
N TYR A 75 4.52 4.41 -4.70
CA TYR A 75 4.77 4.07 -3.31
C TYR A 75 5.60 2.80 -3.20
N MET A 76 6.14 2.58 -2.01
CA MET A 76 6.87 1.37 -1.66
C MET A 76 6.01 0.53 -0.72
N SER A 77 5.78 -0.73 -1.07
CA SER A 77 5.08 -1.69 -0.22
C SER A 77 6.06 -2.29 0.78
N MET A 78 5.87 -2.09 2.09
CA MET A 78 6.82 -2.55 3.11
C MET A 78 6.18 -3.53 4.11
N GLU A 79 5.09 -3.15 4.78
CA GLU A 79 4.44 -4.05 5.75
C GLU A 79 2.92 -4.09 5.63
N ALA A 80 2.33 -5.21 6.02
CA ALA A 80 0.89 -5.36 6.18
C ALA A 80 0.57 -6.21 7.43
N SER A 81 -0.53 -5.86 8.09
CA SER A 81 -1.04 -6.59 9.28
C SER A 81 -1.81 -7.87 8.92
N ASP A 82 -2.30 -7.98 7.69
CA ASP A 82 -3.07 -9.14 7.21
C ASP A 82 -2.23 -9.99 6.23
N PRO A 83 -2.23 -11.33 6.36
CA PRO A 83 -1.42 -12.22 5.53
C PRO A 83 -1.81 -12.21 4.04
N MET A 84 -3.10 -12.04 3.72
CA MET A 84 -3.55 -11.97 2.33
C MET A 84 -3.08 -10.66 1.70
N VAL A 85 -3.21 -9.54 2.42
CA VAL A 85 -2.72 -8.23 1.94
C VAL A 85 -1.20 -8.23 1.81
N ALA A 86 -0.48 -8.80 2.77
CA ALA A 86 0.97 -8.96 2.70
C ALA A 86 1.39 -9.74 1.44
N ALA A 87 0.72 -10.86 1.15
CA ALA A 87 1.00 -11.66 -0.03
C ALA A 87 0.69 -10.93 -1.35
N LEU A 88 -0.45 -10.23 -1.42
CA LEU A 88 -0.88 -9.49 -2.62
C LEU A 88 0.04 -8.31 -2.93
N ASP A 89 0.50 -7.61 -1.89
CA ASP A 89 1.36 -6.44 -2.06
C ASP A 89 2.85 -6.77 -1.97
N GLN A 90 3.21 -8.05 -1.83
CA GLN A 90 4.58 -8.53 -1.62
C GLN A 90 5.29 -7.76 -0.49
N ALA A 91 4.55 -7.55 0.61
CA ALA A 91 4.99 -6.84 1.80
C ALA A 91 5.34 -7.83 2.92
N THR A 92 6.14 -7.40 3.88
CA THR A 92 6.44 -8.20 5.08
C THR A 92 5.22 -8.26 5.99
N LEU A 93 4.83 -9.48 6.39
CA LEU A 93 3.76 -9.65 7.37
C LEU A 93 4.22 -9.18 8.75
N ALA A 94 3.55 -8.16 9.28
CA ALA A 94 3.80 -7.60 10.61
C ALA A 94 2.45 -7.44 11.34
N THR A 95 1.92 -8.54 11.87
CA THR A 95 0.58 -8.62 12.49
C THR A 95 0.35 -7.55 13.56
N ALA A 96 1.36 -7.27 14.40
CA ALA A 96 1.28 -6.30 15.48
C ALA A 96 0.97 -4.85 15.03
N ILE A 97 1.20 -4.49 13.76
CA ILE A 97 0.87 -3.13 13.30
C ILE A 97 -0.65 -2.87 13.21
N GLY A 98 -1.46 -3.94 13.16
CA GLY A 98 -2.92 -3.85 13.19
C GLY A 98 -3.47 -3.43 14.56
N ASP A 99 -2.71 -3.63 15.64
CA ASP A 99 -3.12 -3.27 17.01
C ASP A 99 -2.79 -1.81 17.36
N LEU A 100 -2.10 -1.09 16.47
CA LEU A 100 -1.70 0.28 16.75
C LEU A 100 -2.92 1.20 16.72
N PRO A 101 -3.10 2.06 17.74
CA PRO A 101 -4.15 3.07 17.75
C PRO A 101 -3.75 4.24 16.84
N VAL A 102 -3.82 4.02 15.53
CA VAL A 102 -3.37 4.94 14.50
C VAL A 102 -4.44 5.95 14.08
N GLY A 103 -5.66 5.84 14.61
CA GLY A 103 -6.83 6.62 14.22
C GLY A 103 -7.87 5.77 13.50
N ARG A 104 -8.99 6.37 13.07
CA ARG A 104 -10.06 5.69 12.31
C ARG A 104 -10.25 6.27 10.90
N ASP A 105 -9.57 7.37 10.59
CA ASP A 105 -9.83 8.23 9.43
C ASP A 105 -8.72 9.30 9.28
N ASP A 106 -8.50 9.90 8.10
CA ASP A 106 -7.68 11.09 7.80
C ASP A 106 -8.25 12.39 8.43
N SER A 107 -8.58 12.34 9.72
CA SER A 107 -8.99 13.51 10.51
C SER A 107 -7.76 14.22 11.08
N VAL A 108 -7.91 15.51 11.46
CA VAL A 108 -6.84 16.45 11.89
C VAL A 108 -5.95 15.98 13.07
N PHE A 109 -6.17 14.79 13.65
CA PHE A 109 -5.32 14.18 14.68
C PHE A 109 -5.07 12.68 14.47
N SER A 110 -5.31 12.19 13.25
CA SER A 110 -5.04 10.81 12.89
C SER A 110 -3.59 10.60 12.51
N ALA A 111 -3.06 9.45 12.89
CA ALA A 111 -1.76 8.96 12.44
C ALA A 111 -1.93 7.95 11.28
N ILE A 112 -3.12 7.83 10.69
CA ILE A 112 -3.43 6.96 9.57
C ILE A 112 -4.10 7.73 8.44
N GLU A 113 -3.67 7.41 7.23
CA GLU A 113 -4.28 7.84 5.97
C GLU A 113 -5.13 6.69 5.40
N ARG A 114 -6.12 6.97 4.54
CA ARG A 114 -6.97 5.93 3.96
C ARG A 114 -6.37 5.37 2.67
N LEU A 115 -6.15 4.06 2.64
CA LEU A 115 -5.91 3.34 1.39
C LEU A 115 -7.23 2.80 0.87
N PHE A 116 -7.67 3.29 -0.28
CA PHE A 116 -8.89 2.80 -0.91
C PHE A 116 -8.56 1.75 -1.98
N VAL A 117 -9.18 0.59 -1.84
CA VAL A 117 -8.96 -0.57 -2.71
C VAL A 117 -10.28 -1.01 -3.31
N MET A 118 -10.33 -1.17 -4.63
CA MET A 118 -11.48 -1.80 -5.28
C MET A 118 -11.25 -3.31 -5.35
N ALA A 119 -12.22 -4.11 -4.92
CA ALA A 119 -12.11 -5.57 -5.03
C ALA A 119 -12.45 -6.05 -6.46
N ASN A 120 -13.59 -5.59 -6.99
CA ASN A 120 -14.22 -6.12 -8.21
C ASN A 120 -14.29 -5.09 -9.37
N GLY A 121 -13.26 -4.25 -9.49
CA GLY A 121 -13.12 -3.29 -10.59
C GLY A 121 -13.04 -3.94 -11.98
N PRO A 122 -12.96 -3.14 -13.06
CA PRO A 122 -12.77 -3.68 -14.40
C PRO A 122 -11.49 -4.52 -14.49
N THR A 123 -11.48 -5.53 -15.35
CA THR A 123 -10.33 -6.42 -15.59
C THR A 123 -9.91 -6.39 -17.05
N GLY A 124 -8.79 -7.04 -17.36
CA GLY A 124 -8.25 -7.20 -18.70
C GLY A 124 -6.94 -6.43 -18.86
N LYS A 125 -5.86 -7.13 -19.18
CA LYS A 125 -4.51 -6.55 -19.34
C LYS A 125 -4.44 -5.34 -20.29
N LEU A 126 -5.27 -5.33 -21.34
CA LEU A 126 -5.34 -4.25 -22.32
C LEU A 126 -6.45 -3.22 -22.01
N ASN A 127 -7.23 -3.44 -20.96
CA ASN A 127 -8.29 -2.52 -20.55
C ASN A 127 -7.67 -1.33 -19.79
N PRO A 128 -7.73 -0.09 -20.33
CA PRO A 128 -7.17 1.07 -19.63
C PRO A 128 -7.93 1.40 -18.34
N GLN A 129 -9.14 0.88 -18.17
CA GLN A 129 -9.97 1.03 -16.96
C GLN A 129 -9.73 -0.08 -15.94
N ARG A 130 -8.79 -1.00 -16.17
CA ARG A 130 -8.55 -2.10 -15.23
C ARG A 130 -8.23 -1.55 -13.83
N GLN A 131 -8.76 -2.18 -12.79
CA GLN A 131 -8.49 -1.80 -11.42
C GLN A 131 -8.89 -2.89 -10.44
N GLY A 132 -8.18 -2.94 -9.33
CA GLY A 132 -8.58 -3.63 -8.13
C GLY A 132 -7.98 -5.02 -7.99
N LEU A 133 -8.35 -5.70 -6.90
CA LEU A 133 -7.81 -7.02 -6.55
C LEU A 133 -8.06 -8.06 -7.65
N ASN A 134 -9.26 -8.08 -8.22
CA ASN A 134 -9.57 -8.98 -9.33
C ASN A 134 -8.71 -8.70 -10.56
N SER A 135 -8.46 -7.43 -10.90
CA SER A 135 -7.56 -7.11 -12.02
C SER A 135 -6.13 -7.51 -11.70
N ALA A 136 -5.65 -7.26 -10.47
CA ALA A 136 -4.30 -7.61 -10.09
C ALA A 136 -4.04 -9.12 -10.19
N LEU A 137 -4.96 -9.92 -9.66
CA LEU A 137 -4.89 -11.39 -9.69
C LEU A 137 -5.02 -11.96 -11.11
N MET A 138 -5.98 -11.47 -11.90
CA MET A 138 -6.26 -12.02 -13.22
C MET A 138 -5.27 -11.54 -14.28
N ASP A 139 -4.83 -10.29 -14.21
CA ASP A 139 -3.98 -9.67 -15.22
C ASP A 139 -2.48 -9.75 -14.86
N ASN A 140 -2.15 -10.19 -13.63
CA ASN A 140 -0.80 -10.17 -13.06
C ASN A 140 -0.14 -8.79 -13.17
N LEU A 141 -0.87 -7.76 -12.74
CA LEU A 141 -0.49 -6.34 -12.81
C LEU A 141 -0.82 -5.64 -11.48
N PRO A 142 -0.27 -4.44 -11.22
CA PRO A 142 -0.62 -3.70 -10.01
C PRO A 142 -2.13 -3.39 -9.91
N PRO A 143 -2.69 -3.34 -8.68
CA PRO A 143 -4.12 -3.15 -8.44
C PRO A 143 -4.60 -1.72 -8.73
N LEU A 144 -3.69 -0.75 -8.86
CA LEU A 144 -4.02 0.66 -9.12
C LEU A 144 -4.95 1.25 -8.04
N ASN A 145 -4.56 1.09 -6.77
CA ASN A 145 -5.26 1.64 -5.62
C ASN A 145 -5.21 3.18 -5.63
N LEU A 146 -5.91 3.79 -4.68
CA LEU A 146 -5.85 5.23 -4.47
C LEU A 146 -5.76 5.56 -2.97
N VAL A 147 -5.17 6.72 -2.67
CA VAL A 147 -4.93 7.24 -1.32
C VAL A 147 -5.35 8.72 -1.28
N GLY A 148 -5.69 9.23 -0.11
CA GLY A 148 -5.97 10.65 0.11
C GLY A 148 -4.68 11.49 0.04
N GLY A 149 -4.22 11.96 1.19
CA GLY A 149 -3.04 12.80 1.38
C GLY A 149 -1.72 12.19 0.90
N LEU A 150 -0.82 13.07 0.46
CA LEU A 150 0.57 12.77 0.13
C LEU A 150 1.50 13.75 0.86
N PRO A 151 2.79 13.39 1.05
CA PRO A 151 3.77 14.35 1.54
C PRO A 151 3.73 15.62 0.68
N THR A 152 3.86 16.80 1.31
CA THR A 152 3.84 18.14 0.67
C THR A 152 2.50 18.63 0.12
N VAL A 153 1.47 17.77 0.03
CA VAL A 153 0.12 18.18 -0.36
C VAL A 153 -0.74 18.43 0.88
N ALA A 154 -0.54 17.62 1.91
CA ALA A 154 -1.27 17.68 3.16
C ALA A 154 -0.32 17.50 4.35
N LEU A 155 -0.66 18.10 5.50
CA LEU A 155 0.18 18.10 6.72
C LEU A 155 -0.07 16.89 7.61
N ASP A 156 -1.10 16.11 7.29
CA ASP A 156 -1.62 14.91 7.96
C ASP A 156 -1.09 13.60 7.35
N TYR A 157 -0.25 13.68 6.32
CA TYR A 157 0.29 12.48 5.68
C TYR A 157 0.92 11.50 6.68
N SER A 158 0.46 10.25 6.60
CA SER A 158 1.07 9.10 7.27
C SER A 158 1.49 8.03 6.25
N PRO A 159 2.65 7.37 6.42
CA PRO A 159 2.98 6.17 5.66
C PRO A 159 2.19 4.93 6.15
N ALA A 160 1.56 4.99 7.32
CA ALA A 160 0.65 3.94 7.79
C ALA A 160 -0.75 4.22 7.24
N TRP A 161 -1.35 3.24 6.56
CA TRP A 161 -2.64 3.38 5.86
C TRP A 161 -3.67 2.34 6.31
N ASP A 162 -4.92 2.78 6.42
CA ASP A 162 -6.06 1.93 6.76
C ASP A 162 -6.75 1.50 5.47
N LEU A 163 -6.81 0.20 5.24
CA LEU A 163 -7.39 -0.35 4.03
C LEU A 163 -8.92 -0.27 4.09
N ASN A 164 -9.49 0.46 3.14
CA ASN A 164 -10.92 0.62 2.91
C ASN A 164 -11.29 -0.12 1.62
N LEU A 165 -12.06 -1.20 1.74
CA LEU A 165 -12.33 -2.12 0.63
C LEU A 165 -13.70 -1.88 0.00
N GLY A 166 -13.70 -1.50 -1.28
CA GLY A 166 -14.90 -1.18 -2.07
C GLY A 166 -15.29 -2.26 -3.06
N PHE A 167 -16.58 -2.46 -3.21
CA PHE A 167 -17.21 -3.36 -4.19
C PHE A 167 -18.22 -2.57 -5.02
N TRP A 168 -18.02 -2.54 -6.33
CA TRP A 168 -19.06 -2.15 -7.27
C TRP A 168 -20.31 -3.02 -7.07
N THR A 169 -21.47 -2.39 -6.94
CA THR A 169 -22.73 -3.11 -6.75
C THR A 169 -23.15 -3.82 -8.03
N ALA A 170 -23.92 -4.91 -7.89
CA ALA A 170 -24.42 -5.64 -9.05
C ALA A 170 -25.29 -4.75 -9.96
N GLU A 171 -26.02 -3.78 -9.40
CA GLU A 171 -26.78 -2.80 -10.16
C GLU A 171 -25.87 -1.87 -10.97
N ALA A 172 -24.84 -1.28 -10.34
CA ALA A 172 -23.89 -0.40 -11.03
C ALA A 172 -23.17 -1.15 -12.17
N ILE A 173 -22.82 -2.43 -11.95
CA ILE A 173 -22.24 -3.28 -12.99
C ILE A 173 -23.22 -3.48 -14.15
N ARG A 174 -24.48 -3.85 -13.87
CA ARG A 174 -25.51 -4.04 -14.92
C ARG A 174 -25.78 -2.77 -15.72
N LYS A 175 -25.73 -1.61 -15.08
CA LYS A 175 -25.91 -0.30 -15.72
C LYS A 175 -24.66 0.20 -16.46
N GLY A 176 -23.54 -0.52 -16.39
CA GLY A 176 -22.30 -0.16 -17.08
C GLY A 176 -21.49 0.95 -16.39
N TYR A 177 -21.76 1.25 -15.12
CA TYR A 177 -21.07 2.32 -14.39
C TYR A 177 -19.68 1.92 -13.89
N ARG A 178 -19.39 0.62 -13.83
CA ARG A 178 -18.12 0.09 -13.34
C ARG A 178 -16.94 0.58 -14.20
N SER A 179 -16.11 1.44 -13.62
CA SER A 179 -14.93 2.04 -14.24
C SER A 179 -13.76 2.12 -13.26
N ARG A 180 -12.61 2.65 -13.70
CA ARG A 180 -11.51 2.95 -12.80
C ARG A 180 -11.83 4.20 -11.98
N VAL A 181 -11.60 4.12 -10.68
CA VAL A 181 -11.75 5.21 -9.72
C VAL A 181 -10.36 5.68 -9.33
N ILE A 182 -10.03 6.96 -9.51
CA ILE A 182 -8.66 7.47 -9.30
C ILE A 182 -8.59 8.60 -8.27
N ASP A 183 -9.72 8.92 -7.65
CA ASP A 183 -9.87 10.04 -6.75
C ASP A 183 -10.75 9.66 -5.57
N GLU A 184 -10.37 10.12 -4.38
CA GLU A 184 -11.10 9.83 -3.14
C GLU A 184 -12.52 10.38 -3.19
N PHE A 185 -12.70 11.65 -3.59
CA PHE A 185 -14.02 12.26 -3.63
C PHE A 185 -14.91 11.61 -4.68
N GLN A 186 -14.33 11.16 -5.80
CA GLN A 186 -15.03 10.31 -6.76
C GLN A 186 -15.53 9.02 -6.10
N LEU A 187 -14.67 8.30 -5.36
CA LEU A 187 -15.05 7.07 -4.69
C LEU A 187 -16.15 7.29 -3.66
N LEU A 188 -15.98 8.30 -2.78
CA LEU A 188 -16.95 8.61 -1.74
C LEU A 188 -18.30 9.04 -2.35
N SER A 189 -18.29 9.76 -3.48
CA SER A 189 -19.52 10.08 -4.22
C SER A 189 -20.22 8.83 -4.76
N LEU A 190 -19.46 7.86 -5.28
CA LEU A 190 -20.01 6.57 -5.73
C LEU A 190 -20.58 5.74 -4.58
N VAL A 191 -19.99 5.84 -3.38
CA VAL A 191 -20.50 5.21 -2.16
C VAL A 191 -21.82 5.86 -1.73
N VAL A 192 -21.87 7.19 -1.64
CA VAL A 192 -23.11 7.93 -1.31
C VAL A 192 -24.23 7.64 -2.32
N GLY A 193 -23.89 7.50 -3.61
CA GLY A 193 -24.82 7.11 -4.66
C GLY A 193 -25.24 5.64 -4.66
N GLY A 194 -24.73 4.81 -3.76
CA GLY A 194 -25.04 3.37 -3.70
C GLY A 194 -24.47 2.55 -4.86
N HIS A 195 -23.49 3.09 -5.60
CA HIS A 195 -22.81 2.39 -6.70
C HIS A 195 -21.64 1.54 -6.22
N VAL A 196 -21.03 1.92 -5.08
CA VAL A 196 -19.99 1.17 -4.39
C VAL A 196 -20.41 0.92 -2.95
N THR A 197 -20.10 -0.27 -2.43
CA THR A 197 -20.40 -0.70 -1.05
C THR A 197 -19.19 -1.40 -0.44
N GLY A 198 -19.22 -1.67 0.86
CA GLY A 198 -18.27 -2.57 1.51
C GLY A 198 -18.54 -4.06 1.19
N PRO A 199 -17.74 -4.97 1.76
CA PRO A 199 -17.89 -6.40 1.56
C PRO A 199 -19.30 -6.90 1.87
N GLY A 200 -19.88 -7.68 0.95
CA GLY A 200 -21.23 -8.24 1.11
C GLY A 200 -22.36 -7.21 1.07
N GLY A 201 -22.13 -6.01 0.51
CA GLY A 201 -23.14 -4.94 0.43
C GLY A 201 -23.29 -4.13 1.72
N LYS A 202 -22.40 -4.34 2.71
CA LYS A 202 -22.34 -3.56 3.94
C LYS A 202 -21.93 -2.11 3.66
N PRO A 203 -22.08 -1.18 4.64
CA PRO A 203 -21.51 0.15 4.53
C PRO A 203 -20.02 0.08 4.18
N PHE A 204 -19.59 0.97 3.29
CA PHE A 204 -18.19 1.13 2.95
C PHE A 204 -17.41 1.71 4.13
N GLY A 205 -16.16 1.28 4.32
CA GLY A 205 -15.29 1.81 5.35
C GLY A 205 -14.08 0.90 5.62
N SER A 206 -13.43 1.19 6.75
CA SER A 206 -12.25 0.49 7.23
C SER A 206 -12.47 -1.02 7.32
N THR A 207 -11.44 -1.77 6.92
CA THR A 207 -11.35 -3.21 7.14
C THR A 207 -10.66 -3.56 8.46
N GLY A 208 -10.04 -2.58 9.13
CA GLY A 208 -9.13 -2.79 10.26
C GLY A 208 -7.74 -3.29 9.85
N ILE A 209 -7.48 -3.48 8.56
CA ILE A 209 -6.19 -3.89 8.05
C ILE A 209 -5.32 -2.64 7.85
N VAL A 210 -4.21 -2.59 8.58
CA VAL A 210 -3.18 -1.56 8.44
C VAL A 210 -2.07 -2.05 7.52
N VAL A 211 -1.62 -1.17 6.63
CA VAL A 211 -0.40 -1.34 5.82
C VAL A 211 0.56 -0.19 6.08
N ASN A 212 1.86 -0.41 5.87
CA ASN A 212 2.88 0.63 5.96
C ASN A 212 3.58 0.76 4.61
N CYS A 213 3.30 1.85 3.91
CA CYS A 213 3.56 1.98 2.48
C CYS A 213 3.98 3.41 2.10
N PRO A 214 5.23 3.82 2.35
CA PRO A 214 5.63 5.21 2.11
C PRO A 214 5.55 5.61 0.64
N ILE A 215 5.04 6.82 0.38
CA ILE A 215 5.09 7.48 -0.92
C ILE A 215 6.54 7.84 -1.26
N VAL A 216 6.96 7.50 -2.48
CA VAL A 216 8.33 7.73 -2.96
C VAL A 216 8.38 8.83 -4.02
N ALA A 217 7.40 8.87 -4.94
CA ALA A 217 7.40 9.85 -6.02
C ALA A 217 5.99 10.23 -6.45
N ARG A 218 5.85 11.49 -6.87
CA ARG A 218 4.67 12.00 -7.58
C ARG A 218 5.03 12.10 -9.06
N LEU A 219 4.15 11.61 -9.92
CA LEU A 219 4.34 11.71 -11.36
C LEU A 219 3.53 12.91 -11.85
N LEU A 220 4.23 13.95 -12.30
CA LEU A 220 3.66 15.22 -12.79
C LEU A 220 2.98 15.04 -14.15
#